data_AF-A0A939AIM6-F1
#
_entry.id   AF-A0A939AIM6-F1
#
_cell.length_a   1.000
_cell.length_b   1.000
_cell.length_c   1.000
_cell.angle_alpha   90.00
_cell.angle_beta   90.00
_cell.angle_gamma   90.00
#
_symmetry.space_group_name_H-M   'P 1'
#
loop_
_entity.id
_entity.type
_entity.pdbx_description
1 polymer ?
#
loop_
_entity_poly.entity_id
_entity_poly.type
_entity_poly.pdbx_seq_one_letter_code
_entity_poly.pdbx_strand_id
1 'polypeptide(L)'
;MVHMTGVDATAHGVTTVLSDAWVRRAERLLHDQCWCWGRDVERADGNLLLEFGFRRIRTPEGRTFAYELDRAGEHVVLAGAGLCYAAAGMGCAALLGRYDVRPRLIPRCEVDTAQWAQVGASIFQSAGRRDEESPAGRLVVAGAMRWIVGYEAWVREVAGVDYRAQCLSSWLSASVSADRMVEEWEALLDELQEGERPDHTPNTSPGIRRDVRN
;
A
#
# COMPACT_ATOMS: atom_id res chain seq x y z
N MET A 1 14.80 -55.17 -17.90
CA MET A 1 14.75 -53.83 -18.49
C MET A 1 13.34 -53.30 -18.25
N VAL A 2 13.13 -52.67 -17.10
CA VAL A 2 11.83 -52.11 -16.67
C VAL A 2 12.09 -50.62 -16.53
N HIS A 3 11.53 -49.81 -17.42
CA HIS A 3 11.48 -48.37 -17.22
C HIS A 3 10.07 -47.98 -16.81
N MET A 4 10.01 -47.54 -15.56
CA MET A 4 8.83 -47.00 -14.89
C MET A 4 8.45 -45.63 -15.47
N THR A 5 7.16 -45.46 -15.66
CA THR A 5 6.33 -44.26 -15.41
C THR A 5 7.08 -42.94 -15.26
N GLY A 6 6.97 -42.10 -16.30
CA GLY A 6 7.19 -40.66 -16.21
C GLY A 6 6.15 -40.03 -15.28
N VAL A 7 6.67 -39.28 -14.33
CA VAL A 7 5.98 -38.58 -13.25
C VAL A 7 5.06 -37.51 -13.82
N ASP A 8 3.80 -37.54 -13.42
CA ASP A 8 2.84 -36.44 -13.57
C ASP A 8 3.43 -35.17 -12.96
N ALA A 9 3.65 -34.16 -13.80
CA ALA A 9 3.94 -32.80 -13.37
C ALA A 9 2.65 -32.19 -12.79
N THR A 10 2.38 -32.45 -11.51
CA THR A 10 1.38 -31.70 -10.75
C THR A 10 1.82 -30.25 -10.67
N ALA A 11 1.16 -29.40 -11.47
CA ALA A 11 1.15 -27.96 -11.33
C ALA A 11 0.79 -27.59 -9.88
N HIS A 12 1.78 -27.21 -9.09
CA HIS A 12 1.55 -26.57 -7.80
C HIS A 12 1.27 -25.10 -8.08
N GLY A 13 -0.02 -24.78 -8.17
CA GLY A 13 -0.51 -23.42 -8.30
C GLY A 13 -0.12 -22.60 -7.07
N VAL A 14 0.87 -21.72 -7.24
CA VAL A 14 1.02 -20.53 -6.41
C VAL A 14 1.00 -19.37 -7.39
N THR A 15 -0.19 -18.82 -7.61
CA THR A 15 -0.35 -17.59 -8.38
C THR A 15 -1.52 -16.83 -7.80
N THR A 16 -1.29 -16.16 -6.69
CA THR A 16 -2.21 -15.12 -6.22
C THR A 16 -1.59 -13.77 -6.55
N VAL A 17 -1.67 -13.42 -7.83
CA VAL A 17 -1.62 -12.04 -8.30
C VAL A 17 -2.67 -11.25 -7.53
N LEU A 18 -2.41 -9.98 -7.21
CA LEU A 18 -3.44 -9.09 -6.66
C LEU A 18 -4.66 -9.12 -7.59
N SER A 19 -5.82 -9.53 -7.07
CA SER A 19 -7.00 -9.65 -7.92
C SER A 19 -7.34 -8.28 -8.53
N ASP A 20 -7.83 -8.26 -9.76
CA ASP A 20 -8.21 -6.97 -10.38
C ASP A 20 -9.32 -6.26 -9.58
N ALA A 21 -10.13 -7.01 -8.82
CA ALA A 21 -11.12 -6.43 -7.91
C ALA A 21 -10.45 -5.66 -6.76
N TRP A 22 -9.44 -6.25 -6.13
CA TRP A 22 -8.64 -5.62 -5.09
C TRP A 22 -7.94 -4.37 -5.64
N VAL A 23 -7.28 -4.48 -6.81
CA VAL A 23 -6.57 -3.36 -7.44
C VAL A 23 -7.52 -2.20 -7.74
N ARG A 24 -8.68 -2.48 -8.34
CA ARG A 24 -9.68 -1.43 -8.63
C ARG A 24 -10.21 -0.77 -7.36
N ARG A 25 -10.37 -1.51 -6.26
CA ARG A 25 -10.84 -0.97 -4.99
C ARG A 25 -9.76 -0.08 -4.36
N ALA A 26 -8.53 -0.57 -4.29
CA ALA A 26 -7.39 0.19 -3.77
C ALA A 26 -7.10 1.46 -4.59
N GLU A 27 -7.29 1.42 -5.92
CA GLU A 27 -7.10 2.59 -6.79
C GLU A 27 -8.13 3.69 -6.49
N ARG A 28 -9.42 3.33 -6.40
CA ARG A 28 -10.46 4.30 -6.05
C ARG A 28 -10.24 4.88 -4.65
N LEU A 29 -9.85 4.03 -3.69
CA LEU A 29 -9.60 4.48 -2.33
C LEU A 29 -8.37 5.41 -2.25
N LEU A 30 -7.28 5.09 -2.96
CA LEU A 30 -6.11 5.97 -3.06
C LEU A 30 -6.43 7.27 -3.79
N HIS A 31 -7.36 7.24 -4.75
CA HIS A 31 -7.82 8.42 -5.46
C HIS A 31 -8.54 9.40 -4.52
N ASP A 32 -9.41 8.89 -3.66
CA ASP A 32 -10.08 9.66 -2.60
C ASP A 32 -9.07 10.13 -1.56
N GLN A 33 -8.13 9.27 -1.16
CA GLN A 33 -7.08 9.61 -0.20
C GLN A 33 -6.18 10.76 -0.69
N CYS A 34 -5.82 10.76 -1.99
CA CYS A 34 -5.07 11.86 -2.60
C CYS A 34 -5.85 13.18 -2.58
N TRP A 35 -7.18 13.12 -2.80
CA TRP A 35 -8.03 14.30 -2.67
C TRP A 35 -8.05 14.82 -1.23
N CYS A 36 -8.23 13.91 -0.28
CA CYS A 36 -8.21 14.15 1.15
C CYS A 36 -6.92 14.87 1.60
N TRP A 37 -5.74 14.39 1.18
CA TRP A 37 -4.47 15.07 1.44
C TRP A 37 -4.38 16.47 0.81
N GLY A 38 -5.00 16.68 -0.35
CA GLY A 38 -5.12 18.02 -0.93
C GLY A 38 -5.92 18.97 -0.03
N ARG A 39 -7.02 18.48 0.55
CA ARG A 39 -7.83 19.25 1.50
C ARG A 39 -7.13 19.49 2.83
N ASP A 40 -6.27 18.57 3.26
CA ASP A 40 -5.43 18.70 4.46
C ASP A 40 -4.43 19.84 4.34
N VAL A 41 -3.92 20.06 3.13
CA VAL A 41 -3.02 21.17 2.81
C VAL A 41 -3.75 22.51 2.78
N GLU A 42 -5.00 22.52 2.31
CA GLU A 42 -5.83 23.70 2.11
C GLU A 42 -6.71 24.07 3.33
N ARG A 43 -6.62 23.29 4.42
CA ARG A 43 -7.43 23.50 5.62
C ARG A 43 -7.16 24.88 6.22
N ALA A 44 -8.26 25.57 6.59
CA ALA A 44 -8.22 26.95 7.06
C ALA A 44 -7.44 27.14 8.37
N ASP A 45 -7.48 26.16 9.27
CA ASP A 45 -6.84 26.23 10.58
C ASP A 45 -5.34 25.90 10.56
N GLY A 46 -4.80 25.52 9.40
CA GLY A 46 -3.44 25.02 9.29
C GLY A 46 -3.35 23.81 8.37
N ASN A 47 -2.13 23.51 7.95
CA ASN A 47 -1.84 22.39 7.07
C ASN A 47 -1.60 21.13 7.91
N LEU A 48 -2.56 20.19 7.86
CA LEU A 48 -2.51 18.97 8.66
C LEU A 48 -1.30 18.08 8.36
N LEU A 49 -0.77 18.09 7.13
CA LEU A 49 0.46 17.35 6.82
C LEU A 49 1.65 17.95 7.57
N LEU A 50 1.77 19.29 7.61
CA LEU A 50 2.84 19.95 8.35
C LEU A 50 2.69 19.74 9.87
N GLU A 51 1.46 19.82 10.39
CA GLU A 51 1.17 19.53 11.80
C GLU A 51 1.50 18.07 12.18
N PHE A 52 1.29 17.12 11.27
CA PHE A 52 1.67 15.72 11.46
C PHE A 52 3.18 15.50 11.50
N GLY A 53 3.95 16.44 10.94
CA GLY A 53 5.42 16.41 10.91
C GLY A 53 6.03 16.31 9.51
N PHE A 54 5.24 16.41 8.44
CA PHE A 54 5.80 16.49 7.09
C PHE A 54 6.56 17.80 6.90
N ARG A 55 7.60 17.76 6.08
CA ARG A 55 8.21 18.94 5.47
C ARG A 55 7.76 19.10 4.03
N ARG A 56 7.52 20.34 3.64
CA ARG A 56 7.13 20.69 2.27
C ARG A 56 8.38 20.79 1.39
N ILE A 57 8.35 20.12 0.25
CA ILE A 57 9.38 20.18 -0.79
C ILE A 57 8.82 20.96 -1.97
N ARG A 58 9.62 21.92 -2.44
CA ARG A 58 9.29 22.68 -3.63
C ARG A 58 9.85 21.95 -4.84
N THR A 59 8.99 21.65 -5.82
CA THR A 59 9.47 21.17 -7.11
C THR A 59 10.26 22.27 -7.83
N PRO A 60 11.28 21.95 -8.64
CA PRO A 60 12.07 22.96 -9.35
C PRO A 60 11.23 23.91 -10.20
N GLU A 61 10.12 23.43 -10.80
CA GLU A 61 9.20 24.28 -11.56
C GLU A 61 8.26 25.12 -10.69
N GLY A 62 8.29 24.95 -9.36
CA GLY A 62 7.53 25.72 -8.38
C GLY A 62 6.00 25.56 -8.46
N ARG A 63 5.51 24.62 -9.28
CA ARG A 63 4.08 24.46 -9.61
C ARG A 63 3.34 23.46 -8.74
N THR A 64 4.05 22.54 -8.10
CA THR A 64 3.50 21.49 -7.25
C THR A 64 4.32 21.35 -5.98
N PHE A 65 3.72 20.74 -4.96
CA PHE A 65 4.41 20.46 -3.70
C PHE A 65 4.36 18.96 -3.45
N ALA A 66 5.52 18.42 -3.09
CA ALA A 66 5.59 17.13 -2.43
C ALA A 66 5.73 17.37 -0.92
N TYR A 67 5.27 16.41 -0.13
CA TYR A 67 5.41 16.42 1.31
C TYR A 67 6.20 15.18 1.70
N GLU A 68 7.23 15.36 2.52
CA GLU A 68 8.09 14.27 2.97
C GLU A 68 8.13 14.17 4.48
N LEU A 69 8.09 12.94 4.97
CA LEU A 69 8.15 12.60 6.38
C LEU A 69 9.21 11.52 6.58
N ASP A 70 10.16 11.81 7.43
CA ASP A 70 11.10 10.85 8.00
C ASP A 70 10.76 10.67 9.48
N ARG A 71 10.23 9.50 9.87
CA ARG A 71 9.83 9.25 11.25
C ARG A 71 9.99 7.79 11.62
N ALA A 72 10.68 7.52 12.73
CA ALA A 72 10.81 6.17 13.32
C ALA A 72 11.27 5.08 12.32
N GLY A 73 12.12 5.43 11.35
CA GLY A 73 12.60 4.50 10.32
C GLY A 73 11.69 4.36 9.10
N GLU A 74 10.50 4.98 9.12
CA GLU A 74 9.63 5.15 7.96
C GLU A 74 10.01 6.42 7.20
N HIS A 75 9.90 6.32 5.88
CA HIS A 75 10.08 7.40 4.95
C HIS A 75 8.89 7.44 4.02
N VAL A 76 8.18 8.58 4.01
CA VAL A 76 6.92 8.75 3.29
C VAL A 76 7.00 10.01 2.44
N VAL A 77 6.66 9.88 1.16
CA VAL A 77 6.56 11.00 0.23
C VAL A 77 5.16 11.03 -0.36
N LEU A 78 4.46 12.14 -0.19
CA LEU A 78 3.14 12.40 -0.76
C LEU A 78 3.24 13.45 -1.86
N ALA A 79 2.55 13.19 -2.96
CA ALA A 79 2.33 14.17 -4.03
C ALA A 79 0.92 13.99 -4.60
N GLY A 80 0.43 14.97 -5.36
CA GLY A 80 -0.90 14.86 -6.00
C GLY A 80 -1.08 13.66 -6.95
N ALA A 81 0.02 12.97 -7.28
CA ALA A 81 0.06 11.78 -8.12
C ALA A 81 0.11 10.46 -7.35
N GLY A 82 0.33 10.45 -6.03
CA GLY A 82 0.41 9.22 -5.25
C GLY A 82 1.31 9.29 -4.02
N LEU A 83 1.73 8.10 -3.57
CA LEU A 83 2.46 7.83 -2.34
C LEU A 83 3.72 7.01 -2.62
N CYS A 84 4.85 7.42 -2.06
CA CYS A 84 6.03 6.59 -1.86
C CYS A 84 6.15 6.21 -0.39
N TYR A 85 6.38 4.94 -0.10
CA TYR A 85 6.59 4.45 1.26
C TYR A 85 7.80 3.54 1.32
N ALA A 86 8.68 3.77 2.30
CA ALA A 86 9.79 2.89 2.61
C ALA A 86 9.99 2.78 4.12
N ALA A 87 10.21 1.57 4.64
CA ALA A 87 10.60 1.38 6.04
C ALA A 87 12.02 0.80 6.17
N ALA A 88 12.65 1.07 7.32
CA ALA A 88 13.95 0.52 7.65
C ALA A 88 13.92 -1.01 7.61
N GLY A 89 14.96 -1.63 7.05
CA GLY A 89 15.08 -3.08 6.95
C GLY A 89 14.35 -3.73 5.76
N MET A 90 13.53 -3.00 5.00
CA MET A 90 12.79 -3.58 3.86
C MET A 90 13.60 -3.62 2.55
N GLY A 91 14.69 -2.85 2.42
CA GLY A 91 15.55 -2.82 1.24
C GLY A 91 14.95 -2.14 -0.01
N CYS A 92 13.62 -2.04 -0.09
CA CYS A 92 12.87 -1.36 -1.16
C CYS A 92 11.83 -0.37 -0.61
N ALA A 93 11.31 0.45 -1.53
CA ALA A 93 10.18 1.34 -1.33
C ALA A 93 9.04 0.99 -2.30
N ALA A 94 7.79 1.17 -1.88
CA ALA A 94 6.62 0.99 -2.72
C ALA A 94 6.12 2.33 -3.27
N LEU A 95 5.84 2.35 -4.57
CA LEU A 95 5.24 3.47 -5.26
C LEU A 95 3.80 3.11 -5.60
N LEU A 96 2.85 3.85 -5.04
CA LEU A 96 1.43 3.69 -5.27
C LEU A 96 0.91 4.92 -6.00
N GLY A 97 0.53 4.75 -7.26
CA GLY A 97 0.01 5.83 -8.08
C GLY A 97 -1.49 6.05 -7.87
N ARG A 98 -1.92 7.31 -7.87
CA ARG A 98 -3.33 7.73 -7.76
C ARG A 98 -4.26 7.07 -8.79
N TYR A 99 -3.73 6.70 -9.95
CA TYR A 99 -4.46 6.10 -11.08
C TYR A 99 -3.89 4.74 -11.49
N ASP A 100 -2.93 4.21 -10.73
CA ASP A 100 -2.32 2.88 -10.93
C ASP A 100 -1.74 2.47 -9.58
N VAL A 101 -2.58 1.87 -8.74
CA VAL A 101 -2.21 1.46 -7.37
C VAL A 101 -1.36 0.19 -7.34
N ARG A 102 -1.16 -0.45 -8.50
CA ARG A 102 -0.31 -1.63 -8.60
C ARG A 102 1.10 -1.24 -8.16
N PRO A 103 1.62 -1.87 -7.08
CA PRO A 103 2.86 -1.43 -6.49
C PRO A 103 4.03 -1.59 -7.44
N ARG A 104 4.80 -0.52 -7.55
CA ARG A 104 6.12 -0.55 -8.16
C ARG A 104 7.14 -0.49 -7.06
N LEU A 105 8.08 -1.42 -7.05
CA LEU A 105 9.16 -1.43 -6.09
C LEU A 105 10.40 -0.78 -6.68
N ILE A 106 10.97 0.15 -5.94
CA ILE A 106 12.30 0.70 -6.21
C ILE A 106 13.25 0.35 -5.05
N PRO A 107 14.56 0.22 -5.29
CA PRO A 107 15.54 0.14 -4.21
C PRO A 107 15.40 1.33 -3.25
N ARG A 108 15.50 1.10 -1.94
CA ARG A 108 15.35 2.18 -0.94
C ARG A 108 16.38 3.31 -1.13
N CYS A 109 17.59 2.97 -1.57
CA CYS A 109 18.64 3.96 -1.84
C CYS A 109 18.32 4.89 -3.01
N GLU A 110 17.33 4.57 -3.85
CA GLU A 110 16.91 5.38 -4.99
C GLU A 110 15.73 6.32 -4.66
N VAL A 111 15.32 6.39 -3.39
CA VAL A 111 14.36 7.40 -2.94
C VAL A 111 15.09 8.74 -2.81
N ASP A 112 15.31 9.41 -3.95
CA ASP A 112 15.77 10.80 -3.98
C ASP A 112 14.55 11.74 -4.06
N THR A 113 14.13 12.28 -2.92
CA THR A 113 12.92 13.08 -2.85
C THR A 113 12.97 14.36 -3.72
N ALA A 114 14.16 14.88 -4.04
CA ALA A 114 14.31 16.00 -4.97
C ALA A 114 14.05 15.57 -6.42
N GLN A 115 14.54 14.39 -6.81
CA GLN A 115 14.22 13.79 -8.11
C GLN A 115 12.72 13.47 -8.22
N TRP A 116 12.11 12.99 -7.14
CA TRP A 116 10.68 12.72 -7.07
C TRP A 116 9.83 13.97 -7.27
N ALA A 117 10.22 15.06 -6.62
CA ALA A 117 9.63 16.38 -6.82
C ALA A 117 9.77 16.84 -8.28
N GLN A 118 10.90 16.57 -8.92
CA GLN A 118 11.18 16.96 -10.32
C GLN A 118 10.41 16.12 -11.35
N VAL A 119 10.32 14.80 -11.14
CA VAL A 119 9.73 13.86 -12.11
C VAL A 119 8.20 13.78 -11.95
N GLY A 120 7.68 14.21 -10.81
CA GLY A 120 6.24 14.40 -10.57
C GLY A 120 5.45 13.10 -10.79
N ALA A 121 4.31 13.20 -11.46
CA ALA A 121 3.44 12.04 -11.72
C ALA A 121 4.10 10.95 -12.58
N SER A 122 5.11 11.28 -13.39
CA SER A 122 5.72 10.33 -14.32
C SER A 122 6.57 9.25 -13.62
N ILE A 123 6.99 9.50 -12.37
CA ILE A 123 7.77 8.52 -11.60
C ILE A 123 6.91 7.30 -11.24
N PHE A 124 5.62 7.53 -10.95
CA PHE A 124 4.65 6.47 -10.65
C PHE A 124 4.33 5.57 -11.86
N GLN A 125 4.65 6.04 -13.08
CA GLN A 125 4.38 5.29 -14.32
C GLN A 125 5.61 4.53 -14.82
N SER A 126 6.81 5.02 -14.52
CA SER A 126 8.06 4.61 -15.19
C SER A 126 9.13 4.03 -14.25
N ALA A 127 9.10 4.33 -12.96
CA ALA A 127 10.11 3.85 -12.02
C ALA A 127 9.76 2.48 -11.43
N GLY A 128 10.80 1.71 -11.13
CA GLY A 128 10.69 0.44 -10.41
C GLY A 128 10.14 -0.73 -11.21
N ARG A 129 10.23 -1.91 -10.61
CA ARG A 129 9.65 -3.15 -11.15
C ARG A 129 8.24 -3.30 -10.59
N ARG A 130 7.27 -3.70 -11.41
CA ARG A 130 6.00 -4.24 -10.87
C ARG A 130 6.36 -5.51 -10.12
N ASP A 131 6.09 -5.52 -8.83
CA ASP A 131 6.38 -6.67 -7.97
C ASP A 131 5.27 -6.79 -6.93
N GLU A 132 4.12 -7.23 -7.43
CA GLU A 132 2.89 -7.46 -6.67
C GLU A 132 2.90 -8.83 -5.98
N GLU A 133 3.88 -9.67 -6.33
CA GLU A 133 3.90 -11.09 -6.01
C GLU A 133 4.96 -11.44 -4.97
N SER A 134 6.05 -10.66 -4.85
CA SER A 134 7.06 -10.97 -3.85
C SER A 134 6.56 -10.69 -2.43
N PRO A 135 6.92 -11.55 -1.45
CA PRO A 135 6.64 -11.30 -0.04
C PRO A 135 7.18 -9.94 0.44
N ALA A 136 8.33 -9.52 -0.09
CA ALA A 136 8.91 -8.21 0.22
C ALA A 136 8.04 -7.06 -0.30
N GLY A 137 7.52 -7.17 -1.53
CA GLY A 137 6.62 -6.18 -2.11
C GLY A 137 5.34 -6.04 -1.32
N ARG A 138 4.70 -7.16 -0.98
CA ARG A 138 3.49 -7.19 -0.14
C ARG A 138 3.73 -6.57 1.22
N LEU A 139 4.84 -6.89 1.88
CA LEU A 139 5.19 -6.33 3.19
C LEU A 139 5.31 -4.81 3.16
N VAL A 140 5.96 -4.25 2.13
CA VAL A 140 6.12 -2.79 1.98
C VAL A 140 4.79 -2.12 1.67
N VAL A 141 3.97 -2.71 0.81
CA VAL A 141 2.61 -2.20 0.50
C VAL A 141 1.72 -2.22 1.74
N ALA A 142 1.77 -3.31 2.49
CA ALA A 142 1.08 -3.42 3.77
C ALA A 142 1.55 -2.33 4.76
N GLY A 143 2.84 -2.00 4.75
CA GLY A 143 3.40 -0.87 5.50
C GLY A 143 2.79 0.48 5.06
N ALA A 144 2.71 0.71 3.76
CA ALA A 144 2.08 1.91 3.20
C ALA A 144 0.62 2.04 3.63
N MET A 145 -0.16 0.95 3.57
CA MET A 145 -1.57 0.94 4.00
C MET A 145 -1.72 1.21 5.49
N ARG A 146 -0.90 0.56 6.34
CA ARG A 146 -0.88 0.83 7.78
C ARG A 146 -0.55 2.29 8.08
N TRP A 147 0.37 2.87 7.32
CA TRP A 147 0.71 4.29 7.45
C TRP A 147 -0.48 5.18 7.12
N ILE A 148 -1.21 4.91 6.03
CA ILE A 148 -2.44 5.66 5.66
C ILE A 148 -3.49 5.55 6.77
N VAL A 149 -3.73 4.34 7.28
CA VAL A 149 -4.66 4.09 8.40
C VAL A 149 -4.27 4.91 9.63
N GLY A 150 -3.00 4.89 10.02
CA GLY A 150 -2.50 5.65 11.16
C GLY A 150 -2.62 7.17 10.97
N TYR A 151 -2.39 7.65 9.75
CA TYR A 151 -2.58 9.06 9.41
C TYR A 151 -4.05 9.48 9.53
N GLU A 152 -4.98 8.73 8.94
CA GLU A 152 -6.42 9.07 8.99
C GLU A 152 -6.98 8.96 10.42
N ALA A 153 -6.50 8.02 11.24
CA ALA A 153 -6.83 7.96 12.66
C ALA A 153 -6.40 9.25 13.39
N TRP A 154 -5.18 9.73 13.16
CA TRP A 154 -4.70 10.98 13.72
C TRP A 154 -5.48 12.21 13.20
N VAL A 155 -5.82 12.26 11.91
CA VAL A 155 -6.65 13.34 11.35
C VAL A 155 -8.00 13.38 12.05
N ARG A 156 -8.62 12.22 12.29
CA ARG A 156 -9.89 12.14 13.03
C ARG A 156 -9.75 12.66 14.46
N GLU A 157 -8.64 12.39 15.14
CA GLU A 157 -8.37 12.88 16.49
C GLU A 157 -8.19 14.41 16.54
N VAL A 158 -7.47 14.99 15.56
CA VAL A 158 -7.09 16.42 15.57
C VAL A 158 -8.15 17.32 14.91
N ALA A 159 -8.76 16.87 13.81
CA ALA A 159 -9.70 17.66 13.02
C ALA A 159 -11.17 17.24 13.24
N GLY A 160 -11.42 16.12 13.90
CA GLY A 160 -12.75 15.59 14.17
C GLY A 160 -13.34 14.79 13.00
N VAL A 161 -14.38 14.02 13.30
CA VAL A 161 -15.04 13.11 12.33
C VAL A 161 -15.70 13.85 11.17
N ASP A 162 -16.26 15.05 11.43
CA ASP A 162 -16.99 15.82 10.43
C ASP A 162 -16.07 16.41 9.35
N TYR A 163 -14.79 16.59 9.66
CA TYR A 163 -13.82 17.17 8.72
C TYR A 163 -13.69 16.33 7.45
N ARG A 164 -13.57 15.00 7.58
CA ARG A 164 -13.50 14.12 6.41
C ARG A 164 -14.79 14.11 5.62
N ALA A 165 -15.93 14.14 6.30
CA ALA A 165 -17.25 14.22 5.65
C ALA A 165 -17.35 15.48 4.79
N GLN A 166 -16.90 16.63 5.31
CA GLN A 166 -16.85 17.87 4.54
C GLN A 166 -15.92 17.76 3.32
N CYS A 167 -14.72 17.22 3.49
CA CYS A 167 -13.77 17.05 2.39
C CYS A 167 -14.34 16.17 1.26
N LEU A 168 -14.95 15.04 1.61
CA LEU A 168 -15.51 14.10 0.64
C LEU A 168 -16.84 14.58 0.04
N SER A 169 -17.63 15.38 0.77
CA SER A 169 -18.87 15.95 0.22
C SER A 169 -18.64 16.87 -0.98
N SER A 170 -17.47 17.52 -1.01
CA SER A 170 -17.04 18.37 -2.14
C SER A 170 -16.41 17.57 -3.30
N TRP A 171 -16.31 16.25 -3.15
CA TRP A 171 -15.62 15.37 -4.09
C TRP A 171 -16.60 14.48 -4.85
N LEU A 172 -16.88 14.83 -6.10
CA LEU A 172 -17.85 14.11 -6.94
C LEU A 172 -17.44 12.65 -7.23
N SER A 173 -16.16 12.32 -7.08
CA SER A 173 -15.63 10.99 -7.36
C SER A 173 -15.47 10.13 -6.11
N ALA A 174 -15.99 10.57 -4.96
CA ALA A 174 -15.87 9.82 -3.70
C ALA A 174 -16.44 8.40 -3.85
N SER A 175 -15.58 7.42 -3.63
CA SER A 175 -15.92 6.00 -3.70
C SER A 175 -16.35 5.42 -2.34
N VAL A 176 -16.03 6.12 -1.26
CA VAL A 176 -16.34 5.74 0.13
C VAL A 176 -16.84 6.94 0.92
N SER A 177 -17.63 6.67 1.97
CA SER A 177 -18.00 7.69 2.95
C SER A 177 -16.87 7.91 3.97
N ALA A 178 -16.89 9.07 4.62
CA ALA A 178 -15.84 9.48 5.56
C ALA A 178 -15.66 8.52 6.74
N ASP A 179 -16.75 7.98 7.26
CA ASP A 179 -16.78 7.02 8.37
C ASP A 179 -16.19 5.66 7.97
N ARG A 180 -16.18 5.34 6.67
CA ARG A 180 -15.71 4.06 6.13
C ARG A 180 -14.27 4.09 5.64
N MET A 181 -13.67 5.26 5.41
CA MET A 181 -12.35 5.36 4.77
C MET A 181 -11.26 4.54 5.47
N VAL A 182 -11.19 4.61 6.80
CA VAL A 182 -10.22 3.83 7.60
C VAL A 182 -10.51 2.33 7.48
N GLU A 183 -11.77 1.94 7.69
CA GLU A 183 -12.21 0.54 7.66
C GLU A 183 -11.98 -0.10 6.28
N GLU A 184 -12.11 0.67 5.20
CA GLU A 184 -11.86 0.20 3.84
C GLU A 184 -10.36 -0.02 3.55
N TRP A 185 -9.49 0.81 4.13
CA TRP A 185 -8.04 0.58 4.08
C TRP A 185 -7.63 -0.65 4.90
N GLU A 186 -8.20 -0.81 6.09
CA GLU A 186 -7.97 -1.98 6.94
C GLU A 186 -8.42 -3.27 6.25
N ALA A 187 -9.60 -3.27 5.62
CA ALA A 187 -10.08 -4.43 4.87
C ALA A 187 -9.17 -4.80 3.68
N LEU A 188 -8.66 -3.81 2.93
CA LEU A 188 -7.69 -4.08 1.86
C LEU A 188 -6.37 -4.64 2.38
N LEU A 189 -5.92 -4.18 3.55
CA LEU A 189 -4.73 -4.67 4.23
C LEU A 189 -4.93 -6.11 4.70
N ASP A 190 -6.07 -6.43 5.32
CA ASP A 190 -6.40 -7.78 5.76
C ASP A 190 -6.42 -8.74 4.56
N GLU A 191 -7.10 -8.39 3.47
CA GLU A 191 -7.13 -9.19 2.23
C GLU A 191 -5.73 -9.41 1.64
N LEU A 192 -4.85 -8.41 1.71
CA LEU A 192 -3.47 -8.49 1.23
C LEU A 192 -2.65 -9.49 2.06
N GLN A 193 -2.87 -9.53 3.38
CA GLN A 193 -2.16 -10.37 4.33
C GLN A 193 -2.73 -11.81 4.40
N GLU A 194 -4.05 -11.98 4.25
CA GLU A 194 -4.68 -13.30 4.21
C GLU A 194 -4.22 -14.13 3.00
N GLY A 195 -3.92 -13.47 1.87
CA GLY A 195 -3.27 -14.09 0.72
C GLY A 195 -1.86 -14.64 0.99
N GLU A 196 -1.27 -14.36 2.16
CA GLU A 196 0.05 -14.86 2.59
C GLU A 196 -0.02 -16.09 3.50
N ARG A 197 -1.20 -16.49 4.00
CA ARG A 197 -1.28 -17.69 4.85
C ARG A 197 -0.88 -18.93 4.02
N PRO A 198 0.25 -19.59 4.30
CA PRO A 198 0.52 -20.89 3.70
C PRO A 198 -0.60 -21.82 4.15
N ASP A 199 -1.21 -22.48 3.18
CA ASP A 199 -2.27 -23.46 3.37
C ASP A 199 -1.84 -24.42 4.48
N HIS A 200 -2.47 -24.29 5.65
CA HIS A 200 -2.15 -25.13 6.79
C HIS A 200 -2.81 -26.48 6.52
N THR A 201 -2.15 -27.29 5.71
CA THR A 201 -2.54 -28.68 5.48
C THR A 201 -2.58 -29.36 6.85
N PRO A 202 -3.74 -29.85 7.33
CA PRO A 202 -3.78 -30.58 8.56
C PRO A 202 -2.92 -31.84 8.37
N ASN A 203 -1.87 -31.94 9.18
CA ASN A 203 -1.00 -33.10 9.29
C ASN A 203 -1.86 -34.34 9.61
N THR A 204 -2.31 -35.04 8.57
CA THR A 204 -2.86 -36.38 8.69
C THR A 204 -1.68 -37.32 8.82
N SER A 205 -1.15 -37.41 10.04
CA SER A 205 -0.22 -38.47 10.41
C SER A 205 -0.93 -39.81 10.18
N PRO A 206 -0.40 -40.72 9.33
CA PRO A 206 -0.98 -42.03 9.16
C PRO A 206 -0.78 -42.82 10.45
N GLY A 207 -1.88 -43.23 11.07
CA GLY A 207 -1.89 -44.05 12.28
C GLY A 207 -1.06 -45.31 12.08
N ILE A 208 -0.06 -45.50 12.94
CA ILE A 208 0.70 -46.73 13.09
C ILE A 208 -0.29 -47.82 13.52
N ARG A 209 -0.65 -48.73 12.60
CA ARG A 209 -1.26 -50.01 12.96
C ARG A 209 -0.19 -50.88 13.61
N ARG A 210 -0.30 -51.09 14.92
CA ARG A 210 0.37 -52.20 15.60
C ARG A 210 -0.44 -53.47 15.33
N ASP A 211 0.02 -54.28 14.38
CA ASP A 211 -0.37 -55.68 14.33
C ASP A 211 0.32 -56.42 15.49
N VAL A 212 -0.47 -56.83 16.48
CA VAL A 212 -0.10 -57.85 17.45
C VAL A 212 -0.69 -59.16 16.93
N ARG A 213 0.17 -60.10 16.53
CA ARG A 213 -0.21 -61.50 16.36
C ARG A 213 0.53 -62.34 17.41
N ASN A 214 -0.28 -63.07 18.18
CA ASN A 214 0.12 -64.29 18.90
C ASN A 214 0.52 -65.39 17.92
#